data_AF-A0A2D5Y685-F1
#
_entry.id   AF-A0A2D5Y685-F1
#
_cell.length_a   1.000
_cell.length_b   1.000
_cell.length_c   1.000
_cell.angle_alpha   90.00
_cell.angle_beta   90.00
_cell.angle_gamma   90.00
#
_symmetry.space_group_name_H-M   'P 1'
#
loop_
_entity.id
_entity.type
_entity.pdbx_description
1 polymer ?
#
loop_
_entity_poly.entity_id
_entity_poly.type
_entity_poly.pdbx_seq_one_letter_code
_entity_poly.pdbx_strand_id
1 'polypeptide(L)'
;MAIIKDTDINDKGLVDPKKTEGAGVSRPRPGMADAMAGESADFVRDLKPYLPQEMVGGSIPHIPGTEEEAVWNAASQACGTEKVHFCYSVDEGRVYYLACPSSMLASNPDSWCPLAAALPGNSEYWDRETVYLYEQEGVASALRWDPETGRMQVFLGASRTILPRIQSMDANFVTINPVVADIVPWRNKNLKTEKLSRATARMLVIIALFINLFAVVILFYNFIAINMIERNLDVVKSETSRASNDLMLNAYNAMQSDTIKHMVRIQELLDSLAQVDGTLVRYEVKNRQVEWEALIPEAFASKFGTPIGIDDEDQRKRIRVQGKR
;
A
#
# COMPACT_ATOMS: atom_id res chain seq x y z
N MET A 1 9.12 65.83 12.87
CA MET A 1 10.16 65.66 11.84
C MET A 1 10.63 64.22 11.91
N ALA A 2 10.02 63.36 11.09
CA ALA A 2 10.50 62.02 10.76
C ALA A 2 10.09 61.82 9.31
N ILE A 3 11.09 61.83 8.44
CA ILE A 3 10.98 61.64 6.99
C ILE A 3 11.35 60.17 6.73
N ILE A 4 10.92 59.67 5.56
CA ILE A 4 11.40 58.50 4.82
C ILE A 4 10.54 57.24 5.14
N LYS A 5 9.91 56.56 4.17
CA LYS A 5 10.33 56.26 2.80
C LYS A 5 9.13 56.03 1.87
N ASP A 6 9.17 56.64 0.69
CA ASP A 6 8.41 56.25 -0.48
C ASP A 6 8.56 54.75 -0.71
N THR A 7 7.43 54.06 -0.89
CA THR A 7 7.39 52.66 -1.29
C THR A 7 6.86 52.62 -2.72
N ASP A 8 7.66 52.02 -3.59
CA ASP A 8 7.54 51.97 -5.03
C ASP A 8 6.12 51.61 -5.52
N ILE A 9 5.49 52.55 -6.22
CA ILE A 9 4.32 52.29 -7.07
C ILE A 9 4.86 51.65 -8.35
N ASN A 10 4.65 50.33 -8.49
CA ASN A 10 5.02 49.61 -9.71
C ASN A 10 3.90 49.80 -10.76
N ASP A 11 4.28 50.29 -11.94
CA ASP A 11 3.43 50.83 -13.01
C ASP A 11 2.73 49.75 -13.87
N LYS A 12 2.30 48.65 -13.24
CA LYS A 12 1.51 47.60 -13.88
C LYS A 12 0.51 47.09 -12.84
N GLY A 13 -0.75 47.49 -12.98
CA GLY A 13 -1.88 47.15 -12.10
C GLY A 13 -2.22 45.65 -12.03
N LEU A 14 -1.27 44.83 -11.63
CA LEU A 14 -1.39 43.42 -11.30
C LEU A 14 -0.88 43.26 -9.87
N VAL A 15 -1.82 43.16 -8.94
CA VAL A 15 -1.55 42.88 -7.53
C VAL A 15 -0.95 41.49 -7.43
N ASP A 16 0.32 41.41 -7.00
CA ASP A 16 0.96 40.16 -6.58
C ASP A 16 0.14 39.54 -5.43
N PRO A 17 -0.43 38.33 -5.57
CA PRO A 17 -1.35 37.76 -4.57
C PRO A 17 -0.63 37.19 -3.33
N LYS A 18 0.64 37.55 -3.10
CA LYS A 18 1.48 36.96 -2.06
C LYS A 18 1.90 37.91 -0.94
N LYS A 19 1.33 39.11 -0.84
CA LYS A 19 1.76 40.07 0.19
C LYS A 19 0.65 40.94 0.79
N THR A 20 -0.44 40.30 1.20
CA THR A 20 -1.43 40.86 2.15
C THR A 20 -1.76 39.85 3.26
N GLU A 21 -0.72 39.24 3.84
CA GLU A 21 -0.79 38.64 5.18
C GLU A 21 -0.55 39.75 6.21
N GLY A 22 -1.57 40.57 6.42
CA GLY A 22 -1.47 41.78 7.24
C GLY A 22 -2.80 42.26 7.78
N ALA A 23 -3.69 41.34 8.18
CA ALA A 23 -4.79 41.54 9.12
C ALA A 23 -5.38 40.15 9.44
N GLY A 24 -5.66 39.88 10.72
CA GLY A 24 -5.91 38.59 11.38
C GLY A 24 -7.02 37.64 10.89
N VAL A 25 -7.34 37.56 9.60
CA VAL A 25 -8.37 36.65 9.07
C VAL A 25 -7.81 35.24 8.84
N SER A 26 -8.25 34.27 9.62
CA SER A 26 -7.92 32.85 9.40
C SER A 26 -8.63 32.33 8.14
N ARG A 27 -7.84 32.01 7.10
CA ARG A 27 -8.38 31.47 5.83
C ARG A 27 -8.31 29.94 5.83
N PRO A 28 -9.36 29.25 5.37
CA PRO A 28 -9.36 27.79 5.31
C PRO A 28 -8.29 27.29 4.35
N ARG A 29 -7.71 26.12 4.65
CA ARG A 29 -6.67 25.46 3.86
C ARG A 29 -7.21 24.16 3.25
N PRO A 30 -6.76 23.76 2.05
CA PRO A 30 -7.20 22.51 1.44
C PRO A 30 -6.86 21.31 2.32
N GLY A 31 -7.80 20.37 2.45
CA GLY A 31 -7.58 19.15 3.21
C GLY A 31 -6.75 18.12 2.44
N MET A 32 -6.26 17.10 3.13
CA MET A 32 -5.55 15.98 2.46
C MET A 32 -6.44 15.28 1.41
N ALA A 33 -7.76 15.24 1.63
CA ALA A 33 -8.72 14.70 0.67
C ALA A 33 -8.76 15.53 -0.64
N ASP A 34 -8.67 16.85 -0.56
CA ASP A 34 -8.63 17.74 -1.74
C ASP A 34 -7.33 17.58 -2.52
N ALA A 35 -6.22 17.30 -1.82
CA ALA A 35 -4.93 16.95 -2.41
C ALA A 35 -4.96 15.62 -3.14
N MET A 36 -5.53 14.59 -2.54
CA MET A 36 -5.62 13.26 -3.14
C MET A 36 -6.63 13.19 -4.29
N ALA A 37 -7.73 13.94 -4.21
CA ALA A 37 -8.66 14.10 -5.34
C ALA A 37 -8.01 14.90 -6.49
N GLY A 38 -7.00 15.73 -6.18
CA GLY A 38 -6.37 16.68 -7.09
C GLY A 38 -7.25 17.87 -7.44
N GLU A 39 -8.18 18.19 -6.54
CA GLU A 39 -9.02 19.40 -6.55
C GLU A 39 -8.37 20.53 -5.72
N SER A 40 -7.09 20.38 -5.35
CA SER A 40 -6.37 21.41 -4.60
C SER A 40 -6.24 22.74 -5.34
N ALA A 41 -6.28 22.70 -6.67
CA ALA A 41 -6.29 23.90 -7.52
C ALA A 41 -7.67 24.58 -7.54
N ASP A 42 -8.74 23.82 -7.35
CA ASP A 42 -10.12 24.30 -7.32
C ASP A 42 -10.55 24.77 -5.92
N PHE A 43 -9.68 24.62 -4.91
CA PHE A 43 -9.95 25.07 -3.56
C PHE A 43 -9.96 26.61 -3.49
N VAL A 44 -11.16 27.18 -3.40
CA VAL A 44 -11.36 28.61 -3.24
C VAL A 44 -11.03 29.03 -1.81
N ARG A 45 -9.90 29.73 -1.65
CA ARG A 45 -9.45 30.28 -0.35
C ARG A 45 -10.28 31.48 0.11
N ASP A 46 -10.80 32.25 -0.85
CA ASP A 46 -11.54 33.47 -0.60
C ASP A 46 -13.04 33.19 -0.81
N LEU A 47 -13.67 32.57 0.19
CA LEU A 47 -15.10 32.29 0.18
C LEU A 47 -15.88 33.61 0.28
N LYS A 48 -16.96 33.75 -0.51
CA LYS A 48 -17.79 34.95 -0.46
C LYS A 48 -18.81 34.85 0.66
N PRO A 49 -19.06 35.94 1.41
CA PRO A 49 -20.13 35.95 2.41
C PRO A 49 -21.48 35.83 1.71
N TYR A 50 -22.26 34.83 2.10
CA TYR A 50 -23.62 34.60 1.59
C TYR A 50 -24.53 34.20 2.73
N LEU A 51 -25.70 34.82 2.79
CA LEU A 51 -26.75 34.49 3.73
C LEU A 51 -27.84 33.65 3.03
N PRO A 52 -27.97 32.35 3.35
CA PRO A 52 -29.06 31.52 2.82
C PRO A 52 -30.42 32.04 3.29
N GLN A 53 -31.45 31.97 2.43
CA GLN A 53 -32.83 32.37 2.79
C GLN A 53 -33.55 31.34 3.67
N GLU A 54 -32.99 30.13 3.78
CA GLU A 54 -33.44 29.11 4.71
C GLU A 54 -32.21 28.60 5.47
N MET A 55 -32.11 28.99 6.73
CA MET A 55 -31.07 28.54 7.64
C MET A 55 -31.69 28.20 8.98
N VAL A 56 -31.23 27.10 9.56
CA VAL A 56 -31.64 26.65 10.88
C VAL A 56 -30.44 26.70 11.81
N GLY A 57 -30.65 27.27 12.99
CA GLY A 57 -29.70 27.18 14.10
C GLY A 57 -30.23 26.28 15.20
N GLY A 58 -29.33 25.55 15.85
CA GLY A 58 -29.67 24.74 17.00
C GLY A 58 -28.50 24.51 17.93
N SER A 59 -28.79 23.87 19.07
CA SER A 59 -27.81 23.48 20.07
C SER A 59 -28.04 22.02 20.49
N ILE A 60 -26.97 21.23 20.54
CA ILE A 60 -26.97 19.80 20.89
C ILE A 60 -26.03 19.60 22.08
N PRO A 61 -26.28 18.65 23.01
CA PRO A 61 -25.27 18.27 23.99
C PRO A 61 -23.97 17.79 23.32
N HIS A 62 -22.83 18.20 23.85
CA HIS A 62 -21.52 17.77 23.35
C HIS A 62 -21.19 16.36 23.82
N ILE A 63 -20.96 15.47 22.87
CA ILE A 63 -20.41 14.14 23.10
C ILE A 63 -19.09 14.07 22.31
N PRO A 64 -17.93 13.99 22.99
CA PRO A 64 -16.64 13.98 22.32
C PRO A 64 -16.55 12.89 21.26
N GLY A 65 -16.13 13.27 20.05
CA GLY A 65 -15.91 12.34 18.94
C GLY A 65 -17.12 11.99 18.09
N THR A 66 -18.34 12.42 18.47
CA THR A 66 -19.55 12.27 17.65
C THR A 66 -20.20 13.60 17.26
N GLU A 67 -19.52 14.72 17.49
CA GLU A 67 -20.06 16.07 17.23
C GLU A 67 -20.54 16.23 15.78
N GLU A 68 -19.70 15.87 14.80
CA GLU A 68 -20.01 16.03 13.38
C GLU A 68 -21.24 15.21 12.97
N GLU A 69 -21.39 14.00 13.51
CA GLU A 69 -22.53 13.13 13.23
C GLU A 69 -23.79 13.60 13.94
N ALA A 70 -23.68 14.03 15.19
CA ALA A 70 -24.80 14.56 15.96
C ALA A 70 -25.36 15.84 15.30
N VAL A 71 -24.47 16.74 14.88
CA VAL A 71 -24.84 17.95 14.16
C VAL A 71 -25.47 17.61 12.82
N TRP A 72 -24.88 16.70 12.04
CA TRP A 72 -25.45 16.30 10.75
C TRP A 72 -26.85 15.69 10.90
N ASN A 73 -27.07 14.83 11.91
CA ASN A 73 -28.37 14.23 12.19
C ASN A 73 -29.43 15.28 12.60
N ALA A 74 -29.07 16.22 13.46
CA ALA A 74 -30.00 17.27 13.87
C ALA A 74 -30.28 18.26 12.73
N ALA A 75 -29.25 18.61 11.96
CA ALA A 75 -29.36 19.47 10.79
C ALA A 75 -30.22 18.85 9.69
N SER A 76 -30.05 17.55 9.42
CA SER A 76 -30.81 16.86 8.37
C SER A 76 -32.29 16.73 8.73
N GLN A 77 -32.60 16.46 10.00
CA GLN A 77 -33.97 16.46 10.51
C GLN A 77 -34.59 17.86 10.43
N ALA A 78 -33.86 18.90 10.84
CA ALA A 78 -34.38 20.25 10.85
C ALA A 78 -34.57 20.84 9.44
N CYS A 79 -33.68 20.50 8.50
CA CYS A 79 -33.78 20.93 7.10
C CYS A 79 -34.70 20.01 6.26
N GLY A 80 -35.17 18.87 6.81
CA GLY A 80 -35.96 17.89 6.08
C GLY A 80 -35.23 17.20 4.92
N THR A 81 -33.89 17.22 4.91
CA THR A 81 -33.06 16.65 3.85
C THR A 81 -31.71 16.16 4.38
N GLU A 82 -31.18 15.08 3.81
CA GLU A 82 -29.82 14.61 4.14
C GLU A 82 -28.72 15.47 3.51
N LYS A 83 -29.06 16.20 2.45
CA LYS A 83 -28.12 17.07 1.71
C LYS A 83 -28.05 18.44 2.37
N VAL A 84 -27.37 18.51 3.51
CA VAL A 84 -27.18 19.76 4.27
C VAL A 84 -25.74 20.23 4.25
N HIS A 85 -25.59 21.55 4.24
CA HIS A 85 -24.35 22.22 4.59
C HIS A 85 -24.48 22.72 6.03
N PHE A 86 -23.47 22.49 6.85
CA PHE A 86 -23.51 22.87 8.25
C PHE A 86 -22.15 23.40 8.73
N CYS A 87 -22.17 24.25 9.73
CA CYS A 87 -21.01 24.65 10.50
C CYS A 87 -21.35 24.53 11.99
N TYR A 88 -20.35 24.22 12.82
CA TYR A 88 -20.58 24.10 14.25
C TYR A 88 -19.39 24.63 15.03
N SER A 89 -19.68 25.02 16.27
CA SER A 89 -18.69 25.29 17.30
C SER A 89 -19.06 24.57 18.59
N VAL A 90 -18.06 24.25 19.39
CA VAL A 90 -18.21 23.55 20.67
C VAL A 90 -17.86 24.52 21.79
N ASP A 91 -18.78 24.71 22.72
CA ASP A 91 -18.58 25.57 23.87
C ASP A 91 -19.38 25.08 25.08
N GLU A 92 -18.79 25.14 26.27
CA GLU A 92 -19.39 24.75 27.56
C GLU A 92 -20.17 23.41 27.55
N GLY A 93 -19.65 22.40 26.86
CA GLY A 93 -20.31 21.08 26.79
C GLY A 93 -21.57 21.05 25.91
N ARG A 94 -21.75 22.04 25.03
CA ARG A 94 -22.78 22.08 23.99
C ARG A 94 -22.13 22.33 22.62
N VAL A 95 -22.80 21.83 21.58
CA VAL A 95 -22.45 22.07 20.19
C VAL A 95 -23.50 22.98 19.59
N TYR A 96 -23.08 24.18 19.20
CA TYR A 96 -23.90 25.15 18.50
C TYR A 96 -23.68 24.98 17.00
N TYR A 97 -24.75 24.85 16.24
CA TYR A 97 -24.64 24.62 14.80
C TYR A 97 -25.59 25.50 14.00
N LEU A 98 -25.14 25.89 12.82
CA LEU A 98 -25.96 26.47 11.77
C LEU A 98 -25.97 25.51 10.59
N ALA A 99 -27.13 25.35 9.97
CA ALA A 99 -27.29 24.48 8.81
C ALA A 99 -28.23 25.08 7.78
N CYS A 100 -27.97 24.80 6.51
CA CYS A 100 -28.87 25.12 5.41
C CYS A 100 -28.95 23.93 4.43
N PRO A 101 -30.08 23.75 3.75
CA PRO A 101 -30.19 22.75 2.69
C PRO A 101 -29.31 23.12 1.50
N SER A 102 -28.73 22.12 0.84
CA SER A 102 -27.78 22.33 -0.27
C SER A 102 -28.40 23.05 -1.48
N SER A 103 -29.73 22.97 -1.65
CA SER A 103 -30.46 23.70 -2.69
C SER A 103 -30.25 25.22 -2.60
N MET A 104 -30.08 25.76 -1.39
CA MET A 104 -29.93 27.21 -1.18
C MET A 104 -28.54 27.74 -1.52
N LEU A 105 -27.54 26.86 -1.58
CA LEU A 105 -26.16 27.18 -1.94
C LEU A 105 -25.86 26.85 -3.41
N ALA A 106 -26.83 26.35 -4.18
CA ALA A 106 -26.62 25.95 -5.58
C ALA A 106 -26.14 27.13 -6.45
N SER A 107 -26.63 28.34 -6.19
CA SER A 107 -26.21 29.56 -6.90
C SER A 107 -24.89 30.15 -6.38
N ASN A 108 -24.49 29.80 -5.15
CA ASN A 108 -23.29 30.32 -4.49
C ASN A 108 -22.54 29.18 -3.76
N PRO A 109 -21.92 28.25 -4.52
CA PRO A 109 -21.25 27.08 -3.94
C PRO A 109 -20.00 27.45 -3.12
N ASP A 110 -19.23 28.46 -3.55
CA ASP A 110 -18.00 28.93 -2.88
C ASP A 110 -18.30 30.04 -1.88
N SER A 111 -19.27 29.78 -1.00
CA SER A 111 -19.71 30.74 0.01
C SER A 111 -19.48 30.26 1.44
N TRP A 112 -19.59 31.19 2.37
CA TRP A 112 -19.59 30.92 3.80
C TRP A 112 -20.64 31.79 4.50
N CYS A 113 -21.04 31.39 5.71
CA CYS A 113 -22.04 32.11 6.49
C CYS A 113 -21.40 33.09 7.47
N PRO A 114 -21.63 34.41 7.34
CA PRO A 114 -21.10 35.39 8.28
C PRO A 114 -21.58 35.17 9.72
N LEU A 115 -22.81 34.67 9.92
CA LEU A 115 -23.31 34.33 11.26
C LEU A 115 -22.53 33.18 11.91
N ALA A 116 -21.82 32.36 11.15
CA ALA A 116 -20.95 31.33 11.72
C ALA A 116 -19.78 31.95 12.51
N ALA A 117 -19.29 33.14 12.12
CA ALA A 117 -18.25 33.85 12.86
C ALA A 117 -18.70 34.36 14.24
N ALA A 118 -20.02 34.47 14.45
CA ALA A 118 -20.61 34.82 15.75
C ALA A 118 -20.87 33.61 16.64
N LEU A 119 -20.56 32.38 16.21
CA LEU A 119 -20.64 31.22 17.09
C LEU A 119 -19.55 31.29 18.18
N PRO A 120 -19.80 30.76 19.39
CA PRO A 120 -18.83 30.76 20.48
C PRO A 120 -17.46 30.25 20.05
N GLY A 121 -16.39 30.96 20.40
CA GLY A 121 -15.01 30.58 20.05
C GLY A 121 -14.52 31.08 18.68
N ASN A 122 -15.37 31.78 17.90
CA ASN A 122 -14.98 32.44 16.65
C ASN A 122 -14.74 33.94 16.83
N SER A 123 -14.22 34.60 15.79
CA SER A 123 -13.65 35.95 15.86
C SER A 123 -14.62 37.06 16.25
N GLU A 124 -15.90 36.93 15.90
CA GLU A 124 -16.92 37.96 16.12
C GLU A 124 -17.81 37.64 17.32
N TYR A 125 -17.50 36.60 18.09
CA TYR A 125 -18.23 36.28 19.31
C TYR A 125 -17.75 37.13 20.49
N TRP A 126 -18.68 37.83 21.12
CA TRP A 126 -18.46 38.65 22.32
C TRP A 126 -19.06 37.98 23.55
N ASP A 127 -20.37 37.80 23.55
CA ASP A 127 -21.15 37.27 24.66
C ASP A 127 -22.47 36.62 24.17
N ARG A 128 -23.20 35.95 25.07
CA ARG A 128 -24.47 35.26 24.75
C ARG A 128 -25.70 36.15 24.84
N GLU A 129 -25.58 37.31 25.50
CA GLU A 129 -26.71 38.23 25.69
C GLU A 129 -26.89 39.16 24.47
N THR A 130 -25.79 39.42 23.76
CA THR A 130 -25.79 40.16 22.50
C THR A 130 -26.45 39.39 21.35
N VAL A 131 -27.24 40.13 20.56
CA VAL A 131 -27.84 39.67 19.32
C VAL A 131 -26.92 40.01 18.15
N TYR A 132 -26.48 38.99 17.41
CA TYR A 132 -25.61 39.20 16.25
C TYR A 132 -26.47 39.35 15.01
N LEU A 133 -26.26 40.43 14.26
CA LEU A 133 -27.03 40.78 13.07
C LEU A 133 -26.13 40.76 11.84
N TYR A 134 -26.63 40.21 10.74
CA TYR A 134 -26.00 40.35 9.44
C TYR A 134 -27.07 40.67 8.39
N GLU A 135 -26.78 41.63 7.53
CA GLU A 135 -27.67 42.07 6.44
C GLU A 135 -26.97 41.93 5.09
N GLN A 136 -27.67 41.34 4.12
CA GLN A 136 -27.23 41.19 2.75
C GLN A 136 -28.42 41.35 1.80
N GLU A 137 -28.31 42.30 0.87
CA GLU A 137 -29.27 42.48 -0.26
C GLU A 137 -30.75 42.57 0.17
N GLY A 138 -31.02 43.17 1.34
CA GLY A 138 -32.38 43.36 1.87
C GLY A 138 -32.95 42.18 2.67
N VAL A 139 -32.16 41.10 2.82
CA VAL A 139 -32.40 40.02 3.79
C VAL A 139 -31.51 40.26 5.00
N ALA A 140 -32.08 40.11 6.19
CA ALA A 140 -31.32 40.13 7.44
C ALA A 140 -31.50 38.81 8.19
N SER A 141 -30.45 38.41 8.86
CA SER A 141 -30.50 37.33 9.82
C SER A 141 -29.92 37.76 11.15
N ALA A 142 -30.53 37.28 12.22
CA ALA A 142 -30.10 37.54 13.56
C ALA A 142 -29.95 36.25 14.35
N LEU A 143 -28.87 36.17 15.12
CA LEU A 143 -28.52 35.07 15.99
C LEU A 143 -28.63 35.54 17.43
N ARG A 144 -29.38 34.79 18.24
CA ARG A 144 -29.56 35.07 19.66
C ARG A 144 -29.51 33.78 20.48
N TRP A 145 -29.03 33.87 21.71
CA TRP A 145 -29.22 32.84 22.71
C TRP A 145 -30.34 33.24 23.67
N ASP A 146 -31.21 32.29 23.96
CA ASP A 146 -32.24 32.45 24.98
C ASP A 146 -31.60 32.42 26.37
N PRO A 147 -31.70 33.49 27.19
CA PRO A 147 -31.04 33.57 28.49
C PRO A 147 -31.56 32.51 29.48
N GLU A 148 -32.81 32.05 29.34
CA GLU A 148 -33.39 31.09 30.27
C GLU A 148 -33.01 29.64 29.93
N THR A 149 -32.98 29.30 28.64
CA THR A 149 -32.76 27.91 28.19
C THR A 149 -31.37 27.66 27.62
N GLY A 150 -30.60 28.71 27.33
CA GLY A 150 -29.31 28.64 26.65
C GLY A 150 -29.39 28.15 25.21
N ARG A 151 -30.61 28.07 24.64
CA ARG A 151 -30.84 27.59 23.27
C ARG A 151 -30.56 28.70 22.27
N MET A 152 -29.89 28.34 21.19
CA MET A 152 -29.63 29.24 20.09
C MET A 152 -30.86 29.33 19.18
N GLN A 153 -31.27 30.56 18.86
CA GLN A 153 -32.36 30.85 17.95
C GLN A 153 -31.84 31.71 16.80
N VAL A 154 -32.22 31.34 15.58
CA VAL A 154 -31.92 32.09 14.36
C VAL A 154 -33.20 32.70 13.84
N PHE A 155 -33.20 34.02 13.67
CA PHE A 155 -34.25 34.73 12.97
C PHE A 155 -33.75 35.07 11.58
N LEU A 156 -34.60 34.83 10.59
CA LEU A 156 -34.29 35.04 9.19
C LEU A 156 -35.49 35.70 8.53
N GLY A 157 -35.27 36.73 7.72
CA GLY A 157 -36.35 37.44 7.06
C GLY A 157 -35.87 38.72 6.38
N ALA A 158 -36.81 39.56 5.97
CA ALA A 158 -36.50 40.87 5.40
C ALA A 158 -35.91 41.79 6.49
N SER A 159 -34.92 42.62 6.14
CA SER A 159 -34.30 43.56 7.09
C SER A 159 -35.33 44.44 7.80
N ARG A 160 -36.35 44.88 7.05
CA ARG A 160 -37.43 45.75 7.55
C ARG A 160 -38.30 45.12 8.64
N THR A 161 -38.35 43.80 8.74
CA THR A 161 -39.17 43.10 9.74
C THR A 161 -38.34 42.58 10.91
N ILE A 162 -37.09 42.22 10.65
CA ILE A 162 -36.17 41.67 11.66
C ILE A 162 -35.63 42.76 12.58
N LEU A 163 -35.21 43.92 12.05
CA LEU A 163 -34.64 45.00 12.86
C LEU A 163 -35.59 45.52 13.94
N PRO A 164 -36.87 45.87 13.64
CA PRO A 164 -37.80 46.32 14.68
C PRO A 164 -38.07 45.25 15.74
N ARG A 165 -38.10 43.97 15.33
CA ARG A 165 -38.31 42.85 16.24
C ARG A 165 -37.13 42.69 17.22
N ILE A 166 -35.90 42.89 16.77
CA ILE A 166 -34.72 42.86 17.64
C ILE A 166 -34.66 44.08 18.54
N GLN A 167 -34.96 45.27 18.02
CA GLN A 167 -35.02 46.49 18.83
C GLN A 167 -36.05 46.40 19.95
N SER A 168 -37.18 45.73 19.72
CA SER A 168 -38.18 45.49 20.77
C SER A 168 -37.73 44.50 21.85
N MET A 169 -36.61 43.77 21.65
CA MET A 169 -36.09 42.78 22.60
C MET A 169 -35.10 43.36 23.62
N ASP A 170 -34.80 44.66 23.56
CA ASP A 170 -33.95 45.40 24.51
C ASP A 170 -32.59 44.73 24.80
N ALA A 171 -32.00 44.12 23.77
CA ALA A 171 -30.70 43.48 23.85
C ALA A 171 -29.66 44.31 23.08
N ASN A 172 -28.41 44.27 23.54
CA ASN A 172 -27.29 44.79 22.75
C ASN A 172 -27.22 44.04 21.42
N PHE A 173 -26.96 44.74 20.33
CA PHE A 173 -26.78 44.09 19.03
C PHE A 173 -25.46 44.50 18.39
N VAL A 174 -24.81 43.52 17.76
CA VAL A 174 -23.56 43.69 17.04
C VAL A 174 -23.78 43.29 15.60
N THR A 175 -23.39 44.16 14.67
CA THR A 175 -23.45 43.86 13.24
C THR A 175 -22.15 43.19 12.82
N ILE A 176 -22.24 41.99 12.26
CA ILE A 176 -21.08 41.22 11.80
C ILE A 176 -20.50 41.90 10.55
N ASN A 177 -19.19 42.16 10.58
CA ASN A 177 -18.47 42.65 9.42
C ASN A 177 -17.81 41.48 8.66
N PRO A 178 -18.29 41.11 7.46
CA PRO A 178 -17.76 39.96 6.72
C PRO A 178 -16.33 40.17 6.18
N VAL A 179 -15.82 41.41 6.21
CA VAL A 179 -14.45 41.73 5.74
C VAL A 179 -13.40 41.45 6.82
N VAL A 180 -13.79 41.57 8.10
CA VAL A 180 -12.89 41.44 9.25
C VAL A 180 -13.04 40.06 9.92
N ALA A 181 -14.22 39.46 9.81
CA ALA A 181 -14.53 38.18 10.40
C ALA A 181 -13.73 37.01 9.80
N ASP A 182 -13.41 36.03 10.64
CA ASP A 182 -12.80 34.76 10.24
C ASP A 182 -13.75 33.94 9.37
N ILE A 183 -13.20 33.39 8.28
CA ILE A 183 -13.97 32.62 7.31
C ILE A 183 -14.20 31.22 7.85
N VAL A 184 -15.44 30.93 8.25
CA VAL A 184 -15.87 29.60 8.68
C VAL A 184 -16.54 28.87 7.51
N PRO A 185 -15.87 27.92 6.84
CA PRO A 185 -16.42 27.25 5.67
C PRO A 185 -17.58 26.32 6.04
N TRP A 186 -18.53 26.18 5.13
CA TRP A 186 -19.55 25.16 5.21
C TRP A 186 -18.94 23.75 5.13
N ARG A 187 -19.43 22.84 5.97
CA ARG A 187 -19.08 21.41 5.92
C ARG A 187 -20.23 20.64 5.28
N ASN A 188 -19.90 19.68 4.43
CA ASN A 188 -20.86 18.80 3.80
C ASN A 188 -20.34 17.36 3.79
N LYS A 189 -21.08 16.47 4.45
CA LYS A 189 -20.71 15.04 4.58
C LYS A 189 -20.75 14.33 3.22
N ASN A 190 -21.76 14.61 2.41
CA ASN A 190 -21.93 13.98 1.10
C ASN A 190 -20.86 14.44 0.10
N LEU A 191 -20.48 15.71 0.14
CA LEU A 191 -19.39 16.22 -0.70
C LEU A 191 -18.06 15.58 -0.30
N LYS A 192 -17.80 15.42 1.00
CA LYS A 192 -16.58 14.76 1.51
C LYS A 192 -16.51 13.29 1.10
N THR A 193 -17.60 12.53 1.20
CA THR A 193 -17.64 11.13 0.77
C THR A 193 -17.47 11.00 -0.74
N GLU A 194 -18.08 11.89 -1.51
CA GLU A 194 -17.96 11.89 -2.97
C GLU A 194 -16.54 12.27 -3.44
N LYS A 195 -15.90 13.24 -2.79
CA LYS A 195 -14.47 13.58 -3.03
C LYS A 195 -13.56 12.41 -2.68
N LEU A 196 -13.80 11.72 -1.56
CA LEU A 196 -13.04 10.54 -1.18
C LEU A 196 -13.22 9.41 -2.21
N SER A 197 -14.44 9.19 -2.71
CA SER A 197 -14.72 8.23 -3.78
C SER A 197 -14.00 8.58 -5.08
N ARG A 198 -13.98 9.87 -5.46
CA ARG A 198 -13.21 10.36 -6.62
C ARG A 198 -11.71 10.15 -6.43
N ALA A 199 -11.18 10.43 -5.24
CA ALA A 199 -9.78 10.24 -4.90
C ALA A 199 -9.38 8.76 -4.96
N THR A 200 -10.19 7.85 -4.41
CA THR A 200 -9.91 6.40 -4.47
C THR A 200 -9.98 5.88 -5.89
N ALA A 201 -10.96 6.32 -6.70
CA ALA A 201 -11.04 5.97 -8.12
C ALA A 201 -9.78 6.42 -8.89
N ARG A 202 -9.33 7.66 -8.67
CA ARG A 202 -8.10 8.19 -9.27
C ARG A 202 -6.86 7.37 -8.86
N MET A 203 -6.75 7.05 -7.57
CA MET A 203 -5.65 6.25 -7.05
C MET A 203 -5.64 4.84 -7.67
N LEU A 204 -6.81 4.22 -7.82
CA LEU A 204 -6.94 2.90 -8.46
C LEU A 204 -6.46 2.93 -9.92
N VAL A 205 -6.84 3.96 -10.69
CA VAL A 205 -6.39 4.14 -12.07
C VAL A 205 -4.86 4.29 -12.14
N ILE A 206 -4.27 5.10 -11.25
CA ILE A 206 -2.81 5.30 -11.20
C ILE A 206 -2.10 3.98 -10.89
N ILE A 207 -2.58 3.23 -9.88
CA ILE A 207 -2.00 1.94 -9.52
C ILE A 207 -2.13 0.94 -10.69
N ALA A 208 -3.29 0.87 -11.32
CA ALA A 208 -3.52 0.00 -12.47
C ALA A 208 -2.57 0.34 -13.64
N LEU A 209 -2.33 1.64 -13.88
CA LEU A 209 -1.39 2.09 -14.90
C LEU A 209 0.04 1.67 -14.58
N PHE A 210 0.48 1.79 -13.33
CA PHE A 210 1.80 1.33 -12.90
C PHE A 210 1.97 -0.19 -13.04
N ILE A 211 0.97 -0.97 -12.63
CA ILE A 211 0.99 -2.43 -12.76
C ILE A 211 1.07 -2.82 -14.25
N ASN A 212 0.29 -2.17 -15.10
CA ASN A 212 0.30 -2.44 -16.54
C ASN A 212 1.66 -2.06 -17.16
N LEU A 213 2.20 -0.88 -16.83
CA LEU A 213 3.53 -0.46 -17.28
C LEU A 213 4.61 -1.45 -16.85
N PHE A 214 4.55 -1.94 -15.60
CA PHE A 214 5.48 -2.92 -15.08
C PHE A 214 5.38 -4.26 -15.81
N ALA A 215 4.16 -4.73 -16.11
CA ALA A 215 3.94 -5.93 -16.90
C ALA A 215 4.53 -5.79 -18.33
N VAL A 216 4.34 -4.63 -18.97
CA VAL A 216 4.93 -4.33 -20.28
C VAL A 216 6.46 -4.37 -20.23
N VAL A 217 7.07 -3.81 -19.17
CA VAL A 217 8.53 -3.84 -18.98
C VAL A 217 9.04 -5.28 -18.81
N ILE A 218 8.34 -6.12 -18.06
CA ILE A 218 8.70 -7.55 -17.92
C ILE A 218 8.60 -8.27 -19.27
N LEU A 219 7.54 -8.04 -20.03
CA LEU A 219 7.39 -8.64 -21.36
C LEU A 219 8.49 -8.18 -22.31
N PHE A 220 8.85 -6.89 -22.27
CA PHE A 220 9.93 -6.34 -23.07
C PHE A 220 11.29 -6.95 -22.70
N TYR A 221 11.57 -7.11 -21.40
CA TYR A 221 12.76 -7.80 -20.91
C TYR A 221 12.83 -9.24 -21.40
N ASN A 222 11.73 -10.00 -21.27
CA ASN A 222 11.66 -11.38 -21.76
C ASN A 222 11.87 -11.46 -23.27
N PHE A 223 11.33 -10.53 -24.04
CA PHE A 223 11.53 -10.47 -25.49
C PHE A 223 13.00 -10.27 -25.87
N ILE A 224 13.71 -9.36 -25.19
CA ILE A 224 15.15 -9.16 -25.41
C ILE A 224 15.94 -10.40 -25.00
N ALA A 225 15.65 -10.97 -23.82
CA ALA A 225 16.35 -12.15 -23.31
C ALA A 225 16.24 -13.34 -24.28
N ILE A 226 15.06 -13.58 -24.85
CA ILE A 226 14.84 -14.64 -25.85
C ILE A 226 15.65 -14.36 -27.12
N ASN A 227 15.69 -13.12 -27.60
CA ASN A 227 16.43 -12.77 -28.81
C ASN A 227 17.95 -12.77 -28.62
N MET A 228 18.47 -12.50 -27.42
CA MET A 228 19.90 -12.57 -27.12
C MET A 228 20.40 -13.99 -26.85
N ILE A 229 19.52 -14.93 -26.52
CA ILE A 229 19.87 -16.34 -26.45
C ILE A 229 20.00 -16.86 -27.87
N GLU A 230 21.21 -16.77 -28.43
CA GLU A 230 21.61 -17.57 -29.57
C GLU A 230 21.43 -19.04 -29.19
N ARG A 231 20.35 -19.66 -29.68
CA ARG A 231 20.17 -21.11 -29.61
C ARG A 231 21.25 -21.76 -30.47
N ASN A 232 22.42 -21.95 -29.88
CA ASN A 232 23.56 -22.55 -30.55
C ASN A 232 23.36 -24.07 -30.62
N LEU A 233 22.41 -24.48 -31.46
CA LEU A 233 22.03 -25.87 -31.72
C LEU A 233 23.23 -26.72 -32.16
N ASP A 234 24.19 -26.11 -32.86
CA ASP A 234 25.41 -26.79 -33.29
C ASP A 234 26.36 -27.09 -32.12
N VAL A 235 26.45 -26.20 -31.12
CA VAL A 235 27.23 -26.46 -29.91
C VAL A 235 26.61 -27.61 -29.12
N VAL A 236 25.29 -27.59 -28.89
CA VAL A 236 24.59 -28.65 -28.16
C VAL A 236 24.70 -30.00 -28.90
N LYS A 237 24.61 -29.99 -30.24
CA LYS A 237 24.81 -31.19 -31.06
C LYS A 237 26.24 -31.71 -31.00
N SER A 238 27.23 -30.81 -30.98
CA SER A 238 28.65 -31.16 -30.87
C SER A 238 28.99 -31.76 -29.51
N GLU A 239 28.45 -31.20 -28.41
CA GLU A 239 28.63 -31.72 -27.06
C GLU A 239 27.97 -33.09 -26.90
N THR A 240 26.76 -33.26 -27.43
CA THR A 240 26.05 -34.55 -27.42
C THR A 240 26.82 -35.63 -28.21
N SER A 241 27.40 -35.25 -29.35
CA SER A 241 28.22 -36.16 -30.17
C SER A 241 29.52 -36.56 -29.47
N ARG A 242 30.16 -35.61 -28.77
CA ARG A 242 31.37 -35.87 -27.96
C ARG A 242 31.07 -36.80 -26.80
N ALA A 243 30.01 -36.57 -26.03
CA ALA A 243 29.61 -37.43 -24.92
C ALA A 243 29.29 -38.86 -25.40
N SER A 244 28.63 -38.97 -26.56
CA SER A 244 28.31 -40.27 -27.17
C SER A 244 29.56 -41.03 -27.64
N ASN A 245 30.53 -40.34 -28.25
CA ASN A 245 31.81 -40.93 -28.63
C ASN A 245 32.64 -41.33 -27.41
N ASP A 246 32.64 -40.54 -26.35
CA ASP A 246 33.37 -40.84 -25.12
C ASP A 246 32.79 -42.08 -24.41
N LEU A 247 31.45 -42.20 -24.36
CA LEU A 247 30.79 -43.41 -23.89
C LEU A 247 31.15 -44.64 -24.75
N MET A 248 31.20 -44.49 -26.08
CA MET A 248 31.58 -45.58 -26.98
C MET A 248 33.03 -46.02 -26.76
N LEU A 249 33.96 -45.07 -26.57
CA LEU A 249 35.36 -45.37 -26.27
C LEU A 249 35.53 -46.03 -24.90
N ASN A 250 34.82 -45.54 -23.88
CA ASN A 250 34.84 -46.15 -22.55
C ASN A 250 34.24 -47.56 -22.57
N ALA A 251 33.15 -47.79 -23.32
CA ALA A 251 32.57 -49.11 -23.51
C ALA A 251 33.52 -50.06 -24.28
N TYR A 252 34.18 -49.57 -25.34
CA TYR A 252 35.16 -50.35 -26.10
C TYR A 252 36.37 -50.74 -25.24
N ASN A 253 36.93 -49.80 -24.47
CA ASN A 253 38.05 -50.07 -23.57
C ASN A 253 37.67 -51.05 -22.45
N ALA A 254 36.45 -50.96 -21.91
CA ALA A 254 35.93 -51.94 -20.96
C ALA A 254 35.75 -53.34 -21.58
N MET A 255 35.33 -53.41 -22.86
CA MET A 255 35.17 -54.68 -23.57
C MET A 255 36.52 -55.32 -23.94
N GLN A 256 37.54 -54.50 -24.20
CA GLN A 256 38.91 -54.96 -24.49
C GLN A 256 39.72 -55.29 -23.22
N SER A 257 39.24 -54.88 -22.04
CA SER A 257 39.87 -55.15 -20.74
C SER A 257 39.84 -56.64 -20.43
N ASP A 258 40.95 -57.34 -20.76
CA ASP A 258 41.53 -58.61 -20.29
C ASP A 258 40.62 -59.80 -19.87
N THR A 259 39.30 -59.70 -20.01
CA THR A 259 38.31 -60.66 -19.51
C THR A 259 38.44 -61.99 -20.23
N ILE A 260 38.72 -61.96 -21.54
CA ILE A 260 38.98 -63.16 -22.35
C ILE A 260 40.29 -63.84 -21.88
N LYS A 261 41.34 -63.09 -21.57
CA LYS A 261 42.61 -63.66 -21.07
C LYS A 261 42.45 -64.27 -19.68
N HIS A 262 41.67 -63.64 -18.80
CA HIS A 262 41.36 -64.18 -17.48
C HIS A 262 40.47 -65.43 -17.57
N MET A 263 39.52 -65.49 -18.50
CA MET A 263 38.68 -66.67 -18.72
C MET A 263 39.51 -67.89 -19.13
N VAL A 264 40.42 -67.73 -20.09
CA VAL A 264 41.33 -68.82 -20.52
C VAL A 264 42.24 -69.26 -19.37
N ARG A 265 42.77 -68.30 -18.58
CA ARG A 265 43.61 -68.63 -17.42
C ARG A 265 42.86 -69.35 -16.30
N ILE A 266 41.59 -69.02 -16.07
CA ILE A 266 40.74 -69.75 -15.12
C ILE A 266 40.52 -71.18 -15.61
N GLN A 267 40.29 -71.39 -16.91
CA GLN A 267 40.14 -72.72 -17.49
C GLN A 267 41.43 -73.55 -17.34
N GLU A 268 42.59 -73.00 -17.68
CA GLU A 268 43.89 -73.68 -17.48
C GLU A 268 44.11 -74.06 -16.00
N LEU A 269 43.72 -73.18 -15.08
CA LEU A 269 43.87 -73.40 -13.65
C LEU A 269 42.89 -74.47 -13.14
N LEU A 270 41.63 -74.45 -13.59
CA LEU A 270 40.64 -75.49 -13.29
C LEU A 270 41.06 -76.85 -13.85
N ASP A 271 41.57 -76.92 -15.08
CA ASP A 271 42.07 -78.16 -15.68
C ASP A 271 43.25 -78.75 -14.89
N SER A 272 44.16 -77.89 -14.43
CA SER A 272 45.29 -78.31 -13.59
C SER A 272 44.86 -78.81 -12.20
N LEU A 273 43.81 -78.20 -11.62
CA LEU A 273 43.25 -78.63 -10.34
C LEU A 273 42.42 -79.91 -10.46
N ALA A 274 41.70 -80.09 -11.56
CA ALA A 274 40.88 -81.28 -11.82
C ALA A 274 41.73 -82.56 -11.88
N GLN A 275 42.97 -82.49 -12.38
CA GLN A 275 43.91 -83.62 -12.37
C GLN A 275 44.24 -84.14 -10.97
N VAL A 276 44.01 -83.33 -9.94
CA VAL A 276 44.40 -83.59 -8.56
C VAL A 276 43.18 -83.63 -7.62
N ASP A 277 41.97 -83.69 -8.19
CA ASP A 277 40.69 -83.61 -7.45
C ASP A 277 40.60 -82.34 -6.56
N GLY A 278 41.14 -81.23 -7.07
CA GLY A 278 41.16 -79.92 -6.44
C GLY A 278 39.95 -79.06 -6.77
N THR A 279 39.54 -78.18 -5.85
CA THR A 279 38.43 -77.24 -6.04
C THR A 279 38.91 -75.80 -5.93
N LEU A 280 38.67 -74.99 -6.97
CA LEU A 280 38.96 -73.55 -6.95
C LEU A 280 37.90 -72.83 -6.10
N VAL A 281 38.31 -72.09 -5.07
CA VAL A 281 37.41 -71.40 -4.13
C VAL A 281 37.32 -69.91 -4.44
N ARG A 282 38.44 -69.27 -4.80
CA ARG A 282 38.47 -67.84 -5.12
C ARG A 282 39.43 -67.55 -6.27
N TYR A 283 39.00 -66.67 -7.18
CA TYR A 283 39.84 -66.07 -8.22
C TYR A 283 39.50 -64.58 -8.31
N GLU A 284 40.43 -63.71 -7.94
CA GLU A 284 40.22 -62.26 -7.93
C GLU A 284 41.35 -61.54 -8.69
N VAL A 285 40.98 -60.59 -9.54
CA VAL A 285 41.92 -59.76 -10.29
C VAL A 285 41.91 -58.36 -9.68
N LYS A 286 42.96 -58.03 -8.92
CA LYS A 286 43.14 -56.71 -8.30
C LYS A 286 44.39 -56.05 -8.90
N ASN A 287 44.22 -54.88 -9.51
CA ASN A 287 45.34 -54.05 -10.01
C ASN A 287 46.40 -54.82 -10.82
N ARG A 288 45.96 -55.64 -11.79
CA ARG A 288 46.79 -56.49 -12.66
C ARG A 288 47.50 -57.68 -11.98
N GLN A 289 47.28 -57.92 -10.70
CA GLN A 289 47.75 -59.12 -10.01
C GLN A 289 46.59 -60.10 -9.84
N VAL A 290 46.86 -61.39 -10.07
CA VAL A 290 45.88 -62.45 -9.93
C VAL A 290 46.13 -63.16 -8.60
N GLU A 291 45.14 -63.10 -7.72
CA GLU A 291 45.14 -63.88 -6.48
C GLU A 291 44.10 -65.00 -6.62
N TRP A 292 44.54 -66.24 -6.40
CA TRP A 292 43.66 -67.39 -6.44
C TRP A 292 43.89 -68.31 -5.23
N GLU A 293 42.80 -68.95 -4.79
CA GLU A 293 42.78 -69.87 -3.65
C GLU A 293 42.09 -71.16 -4.08
N ALA A 294 42.75 -72.30 -3.87
CA ALA A 294 42.21 -73.62 -4.19
C ALA A 294 42.40 -74.61 -3.03
N LEU A 295 41.50 -75.58 -2.94
CA LEU A 295 41.56 -76.71 -2.01
C LEU A 295 42.08 -77.93 -2.75
N ILE A 296 43.18 -78.51 -2.28
CA ILE A 296 43.79 -79.70 -2.89
C ILE A 296 44.16 -80.76 -1.83
N PRO A 297 44.21 -82.05 -2.18
CA PRO A 297 44.67 -83.09 -1.27
C PRO A 297 46.11 -82.88 -0.80
N GLU A 298 46.39 -83.19 0.48
CA GLU A 298 47.67 -82.93 1.17
C GLU A 298 48.91 -83.44 0.40
N ALA A 299 48.79 -84.56 -0.32
CA ALA A 299 49.89 -85.16 -1.09
C ALA A 299 50.44 -84.28 -2.23
N PHE A 300 49.70 -83.26 -2.67
CA PHE A 300 50.05 -82.41 -3.81
C PHE A 300 50.26 -80.94 -3.47
N ALA A 301 50.15 -80.56 -2.18
CA ALA A 301 50.24 -79.18 -1.73
C ALA A 301 51.56 -78.49 -2.14
N SER A 302 52.67 -79.22 -2.18
CA SER A 302 53.99 -78.69 -2.55
C SER A 302 54.16 -78.32 -4.03
N LYS A 303 53.28 -78.80 -4.92
CA LYS A 303 53.39 -78.54 -6.38
C LYS A 303 52.65 -77.30 -6.87
N PHE A 304 51.67 -76.79 -6.12
CA PHE A 304 50.74 -75.76 -6.61
C PHE A 304 50.88 -74.40 -5.93
N GLY A 305 51.51 -74.30 -4.76
CA GLY A 305 51.73 -73.00 -4.09
C GLY A 305 52.08 -73.14 -2.61
N THR A 306 51.99 -72.03 -1.88
CA THR A 306 52.22 -72.01 -0.42
C THR A 306 50.96 -72.48 0.32
N PRO A 307 51.05 -73.52 1.16
CA PRO A 307 49.92 -73.96 1.97
C PRO A 307 49.66 -72.95 3.09
N ILE A 308 48.40 -72.54 3.26
CA ILE A 308 48.00 -71.49 4.20
C ILE A 308 47.20 -72.05 5.39
N GLY A 309 46.69 -73.27 5.29
CA GLY A 309 46.01 -73.95 6.38
C GLY A 309 45.32 -75.24 5.94
N ILE A 310 44.99 -76.09 6.91
CA ILE A 310 44.18 -77.30 6.72
C ILE A 310 42.72 -76.89 6.96
N ASP A 311 41.84 -77.17 6.00
CA ASP A 311 40.39 -77.11 6.24
C ASP A 311 39.96 -78.48 6.76
N ASP A 312 39.59 -78.55 8.04
CA ASP A 312 39.13 -79.78 8.72
C ASP A 312 37.60 -79.97 8.64
N GLU A 313 36.91 -79.18 7.82
CA GLU A 313 35.43 -79.21 7.73
C GLU A 313 34.88 -80.34 6.83
N ASP A 314 35.70 -80.91 5.96
CA ASP A 314 35.36 -82.09 5.16
C ASP A 314 36.16 -83.30 5.65
N GLN A 315 35.52 -84.47 5.79
CA GLN A 315 36.15 -85.75 6.24
C GLN A 315 37.29 -86.28 5.31
N ARG A 316 37.75 -85.45 4.36
CA ARG A 316 38.91 -85.66 3.51
C ARG A 316 39.90 -84.53 3.79
N LYS A 317 41.02 -84.82 4.46
CA LYS A 317 42.10 -83.86 4.74
C LYS A 317 42.54 -83.13 3.47
N ARG A 318 42.05 -81.90 3.25
CA ARG A 318 42.37 -81.04 2.11
C ARG A 318 43.07 -79.78 2.63
N ILE A 319 44.10 -79.35 1.92
CA ILE A 319 44.92 -78.18 2.27
C ILE A 319 44.52 -77.03 1.37
N ARG A 320 44.34 -75.85 1.97
CA ARG A 320 44.12 -74.60 1.24
C ARG A 320 45.47 -74.05 0.77
N VAL A 321 45.57 -73.85 -0.54
CA VAL A 321 46.77 -73.33 -1.19
C VAL A 321 46.43 -72.03 -1.91
N GLN A 322 47.29 -71.03 -1.74
CA GLN A 322 47.20 -69.77 -2.47
C GLN A 322 48.39 -69.65 -3.41
N GLY A 323 48.11 -69.17 -4.61
CA GLY A 323 49.10 -68.72 -5.55
C GLY A 323 48.90 -67.24 -5.86
N LYS A 324 50.03 -66.54 -6.06
CA LYS A 324 50.05 -65.20 -6.64
C LYS A 324 50.73 -65.27 -8.00
N ARG A 325 50.12 -64.67 -9.02
CA ARG A 325 50.68 -64.64 -10.38
C ARG A 325 50.38 -63.33 -11.08
#